data_AF-A0A498CGD2-F1
#
_entry.id   AF-A0A498CGD2-F1
#
_cell.length_a   1.000
_cell.length_b   1.000
_cell.length_c   1.000
_cell.angle_alpha   90.00
_cell.angle_beta   90.00
_cell.angle_gamma   90.00
#
_symmetry.space_group_name_H-M   'P 1'
#
loop_
_entity.id
_entity.type
_entity.pdbx_description
1 polymer ?
#
loop_
_entity_poly.entity_id
_entity_poly.type
_entity_poly.pdbx_seq_one_letter_code
_entity_poly.pdbx_strand_id
1 'polypeptide(L)' 'MQQCIIVRMNPSDAIAILLAGGMTEQAIAAELNVNQTTVNRIRRSVVTPSYETGKALIDLAATEIRKAARRKKAA' A
#
# COMPACT_ATOMS: atom_id res chain seq x y z
N MET A 1 6.30 -6.23 -25.42
CA MET A 1 4.98 -6.90 -25.44
C MET A 1 4.21 -6.47 -24.20
N GLN A 2 3.20 -5.64 -24.43
CA GLN A 2 2.32 -5.02 -23.45
C GLN A 2 1.52 -6.10 -22.71
N GLN A 3 1.54 -6.12 -21.38
CA GLN A 3 0.55 -6.88 -20.61
C GLN A 3 -0.54 -5.90 -20.16
N CYS A 4 -1.71 -5.99 -20.80
CA CYS A 4 -2.94 -5.37 -20.34
C CYS A 4 -3.50 -6.26 -19.22
N ILE A 5 -3.33 -5.89 -17.96
CA ILE A 5 -3.94 -6.60 -16.82
C ILE A 5 -4.69 -5.59 -15.97
N ILE A 6 -5.97 -5.85 -15.73
CA ILE A 6 -6.76 -5.27 -14.63
C ILE A 6 -5.86 -5.24 -13.40
N VAL A 7 -5.42 -4.06 -12.94
CA VAL A 7 -4.38 -3.94 -11.91
C VAL A 7 -4.94 -4.48 -10.58
N ARG A 8 -4.87 -5.80 -10.36
CA ARG A 8 -4.99 -6.40 -9.03
C ARG A 8 -3.72 -6.01 -8.29
N MET A 9 -3.75 -4.82 -7.71
CA MET A 9 -2.69 -4.29 -6.88
C MET A 9 -2.37 -5.30 -5.78
N ASN A 10 -1.15 -5.81 -5.75
CA ASN A 10 -0.76 -6.74 -4.69
C ASN A 10 -0.53 -5.95 -3.40
N PRO A 11 -0.73 -6.57 -2.22
CA PRO A 11 -0.47 -5.91 -0.94
C PRO A 11 0.97 -5.39 -0.81
N SER A 12 1.96 -6.07 -1.39
CA SER A 12 3.35 -5.62 -1.42
C SER A 12 3.53 -4.35 -2.25
N ASP A 13 2.87 -4.25 -3.40
CA ASP A 13 2.87 -3.04 -4.26
C ASP A 13 2.14 -1.89 -3.58
N ALA A 14 1.08 -2.18 -2.80
CA ALA A 14 0.39 -1.19 -1.98
C ALA A 14 1.30 -0.53 -0.96
N ILE A 15 2.13 -1.32 -0.27
CA ILE A 15 3.12 -0.78 0.64
C ILE A 15 4.14 0.07 -0.12
N ALA A 16 4.63 -0.38 -1.27
CA ALA A 16 5.59 0.39 -2.07
C ALA A 16 5.03 1.75 -2.50
N ILE A 17 3.76 1.81 -2.91
CA ILE A 17 3.07 3.05 -3.29
C ILE A 17 2.90 3.98 -2.09
N LEU A 18 2.52 3.45 -0.92
CA LEU A 18 2.37 4.23 0.31
C LEU A 18 3.71 4.85 0.73
N LEU A 19 4.80 4.09 0.64
CA LEU A 19 6.16 4.59 0.90
C LEU A 19 6.57 5.67 -0.10
N ALA A 20 6.27 5.49 -1.39
CA ALA A 20 6.52 6.51 -2.43
C ALA A 20 5.69 7.78 -2.22
N GLY A 21 4.52 7.66 -1.58
CA GLY A 21 3.68 8.77 -1.13
C GLY A 21 4.19 9.49 0.12
N GLY A 22 5.28 9.01 0.73
CA GLY A 22 5.89 9.59 1.92
C GLY A 22 5.32 9.06 3.24
N MET A 23 4.46 8.04 3.23
CA MET A 23 4.11 7.33 4.47
C MET A 23 5.28 6.46 4.90
N THR A 24 5.43 6.26 6.21
CA THR A 24 6.43 5.32 6.76
C THR A 24 5.77 3.97 7.05
N GLU A 25 6.55 2.90 7.11
CA GLU A 25 6.04 1.57 7.47
C GLU A 25 5.37 1.55 8.84
N GLN A 26 5.79 2.41 9.78
CA GLN A 26 5.14 2.58 11.07
C GLN A 26 3.75 3.21 10.95
N ALA A 27 3.58 4.22 10.10
CA ALA A 27 2.27 4.83 9.87
C ALA A 27 1.30 3.84 9.22
N ILE A 28 1.78 3.08 8.22
CA ILE A 28 0.98 2.02 7.58
C ILE A 28 0.58 0.94 8.59
N ALA A 29 1.52 0.55 9.46
CA ALA A 29 1.29 -0.41 10.53
C ALA A 29 0.23 0.08 11.55
N ALA A 30 0.30 1.36 11.93
CA ALA A 30 -0.65 1.98 12.84
C ALA A 30 -2.07 2.04 12.24
N GLU A 31 -2.20 2.45 10.98
CA GLU A 31 -3.49 2.51 10.27
C GLU A 31 -4.18 1.14 10.17
N LEU A 32 -3.38 0.09 9.97
CA LEU A 32 -3.88 -1.27 9.82
C LEU A 32 -3.97 -2.04 11.13
N ASN A 33 -3.57 -1.42 12.25
CA ASN A 33 -3.43 -2.05 13.56
C ASN A 33 -2.63 -3.37 13.50
N VAL A 34 -1.53 -3.36 12.75
CA VAL A 34 -0.60 -4.49 12.62
C VAL A 34 0.80 -4.08 13.06
N ASN A 35 1.67 -5.04 13.31
CA ASN A 35 3.07 -4.76 13.61
C ASN A 35 3.84 -4.29 12.37
N GLN A 36 4.76 -3.34 12.55
CA GLN A 36 5.70 -2.90 11.49
C GLN A 36 6.47 -4.08 10.88
N THR A 37 6.83 -5.07 11.69
CA THR A 37 7.47 -6.32 11.23
C THR A 37 6.59 -7.08 10.24
N THR A 38 5.27 -7.09 10.45
CA THR A 38 4.31 -7.72 9.53
C THR A 38 4.27 -6.96 8.20
N VAL A 39 4.20 -5.63 8.22
CA VAL A 39 4.29 -4.80 7.01
C VAL A 39 5.59 -5.07 6.25
N ASN A 40 6.72 -5.14 6.94
CA ASN A 40 8.02 -5.47 6.34
C ASN A 40 8.05 -6.87 5.72
N ARG A 41 7.42 -7.86 6.35
CA ARG A 41 7.32 -9.24 5.82
C ARG A 41 6.43 -9.31 4.59
N ILE A 42 5.30 -8.60 4.58
CA ILE A 42 4.40 -8.50 3.41
C ILE A 42 5.12 -7.80 2.25
N ARG A 43 5.86 -6.71 2.54
CA ARG A 43 6.65 -5.99 1.54
C ARG A 43 7.71 -6.87 0.89
N ARG A 44 8.36 -7.74 1.67
CA ARG A 44 9.36 -8.72 1.18
C ARG A 44 8.72 -9.99 0.60
N SER A 45 7.39 -10.04 0.48
CA SER A 45 6.63 -11.22 0.02
C SER A 45 6.94 -12.50 0.83
N VAL A 46 7.37 -12.35 2.08
CA VAL A 46 7.68 -13.46 3.01
C VAL A 46 6.40 -14.01 3.63
N VAL A 47 5.40 -13.15 3.81
CA VAL A 47 4.10 -13.50 4.38
C VAL A 47 3.01 -13.01 3.47
N THR A 48 2.06 -13.88 3.15
CA THR A 48 0.81 -13.51 2.50
C THR A 48 -0.16 -12.98 3.55
N PRO A 49 -0.60 -11.72 3.48
CA PRO A 49 -1.59 -11.19 4.40
C PRO A 49 -2.94 -11.90 4.21
N SER A 50 -3.80 -11.83 5.23
CA SER A 50 -5.20 -12.25 5.09
C SER A 50 -5.90 -11.38 4.04
N TYR A 51 -7.02 -11.87 3.51
CA TYR A 51 -7.81 -11.12 2.52
C TYR A 51 -8.22 -9.74 3.03
N GLU A 52 -8.64 -9.64 4.29
CA GLU A 52 -9.05 -8.36 4.91
C GLU A 52 -7.88 -7.38 5.02
N THR A 53 -6.71 -7.83 5.49
CA THR A 53 -5.50 -7.00 5.59
C THR A 53 -5.01 -6.58 4.20
N GLY A 54 -5.03 -7.49 3.22
CA GLY A 54 -4.66 -7.20 1.84
C GLY A 54 -5.58 -6.15 1.22
N LYS A 55 -6.89 -6.28 1.42
CA LYS A 55 -7.89 -5.30 0.95
C LYS A 55 -7.68 -3.93 1.62
N ALA A 56 -7.48 -3.89 2.93
CA ALA A 56 -7.25 -2.65 3.66
C ALA A 56 -5.98 -1.92 3.19
N LEU A 57 -4.90 -2.66 2.88
CA LEU A 57 -3.68 -2.10 2.28
C LEU A 57 -3.95 -1.44 0.92
N ILE A 58 -4.70 -2.13 0.05
CA ILE A 58 -5.05 -1.62 -1.27
C ILE A 58 -5.95 -0.38 -1.16
N ASP A 59 -6.96 -0.41 -0.29
CA ASP A 59 -7.89 0.69 -0.06
C ASP A 59 -7.16 1.93 0.51
N LEU A 60 -6.23 1.73 1.45
CA LEU A 60 -5.39 2.79 2.01
C LEU A 60 -4.50 3.41 0.93
N ALA A 61 -3.82 2.59 0.15
CA ALA A 61 -2.97 3.06 -0.94
C ALA A 61 -3.76 3.80 -2.03
N ALA A 62 -4.94 3.31 -2.41
CA ALA A 62 -5.82 4.01 -3.35
C ALA A 62 -6.26 5.38 -2.81
N THR A 63 -6.45 5.50 -1.50
CA THR A 63 -6.79 6.77 -0.84
C THR A 63 -5.62 7.74 -0.86
N GLU A 64 -4.41 7.26 -0.55
CA GLU A 64 -3.21 8.09 -0.55
C GLU A 64 -2.80 8.54 -1.96
N ILE A 65 -2.91 7.68 -2.99
CA ILE A 65 -2.71 8.10 -4.39
C ILE A 65 -3.63 9.28 -4.73
N ARG A 66 -4.91 9.22 -4.33
CA ARG A 66 -5.87 10.30 -4.59
C ARG A 66 -5.52 11.58 -3.83
N LYS A 67 -5.08 11.47 -2.56
CA LYS A 67 -4.62 12.63 -1.79
C LYS A 67 -3.35 13.25 -2.39
N ALA A 68 -2.38 12.43 -2.79
CA ALA A 68 -1.16 12.88 -3.44
C ALA A 68 -1.44 13.59 -4.78
N ALA A 69 -2.36 13.04 -5.58
CA ALA A 69 -2.82 13.67 -6.83
C ALA A 69 -3.47 15.04 -6.58
N ARG A 70 -4.26 15.19 -5.50
CA ARG A 70 -4.81 16.49 -5.09
C ARG A 70 -3.74 17.48 -4.67
N ARG A 71 -2.74 17.05 -3.87
CA ARG A 71 -1.62 17.91 -3.46
C ARG A 71 -0.85 18.46 -4.67
N LYS A 72 -0.62 17.63 -5.69
CA LYS A 72 0.05 18.07 -6.94
C LYS A 72 -0.75 19.08 -7.77
N LYS A 73 -2.08 19.11 -7.66
CA LYS A 73 -2.91 20.08 -8.40
C LYS A 73 -3.01 21.44 -7.69
N ALA A 74 -2.67 21.50 -6.41
CA ALA A 74 -2.74 22.71 -5.59
C ALA A 74 -1.40 23.44 -5.44
N ALA A 75 -0.33 22.91 -6.03
CA ALA A 75 1.00 23.52 -6.11
C ALA A 75 1.24 24.03 -7.53
#